data_AF-A0A939T7B9-F1
#
_entry.id   AF-A0A939T7B9-F1
#
_cell.length_a   1.000
_cell.length_b   1.000
_cell.length_c   1.000
_cell.angle_alpha   90.00
_cell.angle_beta   90.00
_cell.angle_gamma   90.00
#
_symmetry.space_group_name_H-M   'P 1'
#
loop_
_entity.id
_entity.type
_entity.pdbx_description
1 polymer ?
#
loop_
_entity_poly.entity_id
_entity_poly.type
_entity_poly.pdbx_seq_one_letter_code
_entity_poly.pdbx_strand_id
1 'polypeptide(L)'
;MQTTAKRSMTVLACVAVLVGGGMFLVGTYGWFSQPGPTAAHPLQSDRVVVYLGCLVVAVGALLLQLAGERGPALAILATALIPVLLVLPGTYARDVALYPCVILVPVATAVAVRAVLVPGTPIIPVTVAAFTVVMVAGTYLLIGGLNVALVFEPTHEALHGQAVGRVVALASGLALASAPLMLGFTGHKNVALAVAPFALVSLLAVAQRLALVSGIAYLLTGPVAVGATIYAMFTARR
;
A
#
# COMPACT_ATOMS: atom_id res chain seq x y z
N MET A 1 -19.15 -14.34 -25.06
CA MET A 1 -20.15 -13.26 -25.04
C MET A 1 -20.36 -12.80 -23.61
N GLN A 2 -20.01 -11.56 -23.27
CA GLN A 2 -20.43 -10.96 -22.00
C GLN A 2 -21.90 -10.55 -22.11
N THR A 3 -22.70 -10.91 -21.11
CA THR A 3 -24.08 -10.46 -21.03
C THR A 3 -24.10 -8.97 -20.65
N THR A 4 -25.13 -8.24 -21.09
CA THR A 4 -25.37 -6.83 -20.75
C THR A 4 -25.32 -6.58 -19.24
N ALA A 5 -25.79 -7.54 -18.44
CA ALA A 5 -25.72 -7.52 -16.98
C ALA A 5 -24.29 -7.56 -16.42
N LYS A 6 -23.38 -8.35 -17.01
CA LYS A 6 -21.97 -8.36 -16.56
C LYS A 6 -21.27 -7.04 -16.85
N ARG A 7 -21.57 -6.44 -18.01
CA ARG A 7 -20.99 -5.16 -18.41
C ARG A 7 -21.49 -4.00 -17.54
N SER A 8 -22.76 -3.99 -17.15
CA SER A 8 -23.26 -2.98 -16.22
C SER A 8 -22.64 -3.11 -14.83
N MET A 9 -22.43 -4.34 -14.34
CA MET A 9 -21.78 -4.57 -13.04
C MET A 9 -20.31 -4.13 -13.02
N THR A 10 -19.53 -4.39 -14.08
CA THR A 10 -18.13 -3.93 -14.15
C THR A 10 -18.01 -2.40 -14.24
N VAL A 11 -18.93 -1.74 -14.95
CA VAL A 11 -19.00 -0.28 -14.99
C VAL A 11 -19.36 0.29 -13.63
N LEU A 12 -20.37 -0.26 -12.96
CA LEU A 12 -20.77 0.16 -11.62
C LEU A 12 -19.61 -0.01 -10.61
N ALA A 13 -18.88 -1.13 -10.72
CA ALA A 13 -17.70 -1.36 -9.91
C ALA A 13 -16.62 -0.29 -10.15
N CYS A 14 -16.37 0.08 -11.40
CA CYS A 14 -15.41 1.13 -11.75
C CYS A 14 -15.82 2.48 -11.15
N VAL A 15 -17.10 2.84 -11.23
CA VAL A 15 -17.64 4.05 -10.61
C VAL A 15 -17.47 4.01 -9.09
N ALA A 16 -17.77 2.87 -8.45
CA ALA A 16 -17.57 2.71 -7.01
C ALA A 16 -16.09 2.89 -6.61
N VAL A 17 -15.16 2.31 -7.37
CA VAL A 17 -13.72 2.49 -7.10
C VAL A 17 -13.28 3.94 -7.25
N LEU A 18 -13.75 4.65 -8.28
CA LEU A 18 -13.45 6.07 -8.50
C LEU A 18 -14.01 6.95 -7.38
N VAL A 19 -15.28 6.77 -7.04
CA VAL A 19 -15.95 7.55 -5.98
C VAL A 19 -15.32 7.25 -4.63
N GLY A 20 -15.16 5.97 -4.27
CA GLY A 20 -14.55 5.55 -3.01
C GLY A 20 -13.10 6.00 -2.88
N GLY A 21 -12.32 5.92 -3.97
CA GLY A 21 -10.95 6.43 -4.03
C GLY A 21 -10.87 7.95 -3.90
N GLY A 22 -11.81 8.69 -4.50
CA GLY A 22 -11.92 10.14 -4.34
C GLY A 22 -12.28 10.55 -2.91
N MET A 23 -13.28 9.90 -2.31
CA MET A 23 -13.65 10.10 -0.89
C MET A 23 -12.46 9.85 0.02
N PHE A 24 -11.73 8.78 -0.24
CA PHE A 24 -10.54 8.43 0.50
C PHE A 24 -9.43 9.50 0.42
N LEU A 25 -9.17 10.07 -0.75
CA LEU A 25 -8.22 11.19 -0.91
C LEU A 25 -8.69 12.44 -0.16
N VAL A 26 -9.99 12.75 -0.21
CA VAL A 26 -10.57 13.89 0.53
C VAL A 26 -10.47 13.68 2.03
N GLY A 27 -10.81 12.48 2.53
CA GLY A 27 -10.73 12.15 3.95
C GLY A 27 -9.29 12.19 4.47
N THR A 28 -8.34 11.67 3.70
CA THR A 28 -6.91 11.75 4.04
C THR A 28 -6.41 13.20 4.01
N TYR A 29 -6.78 14.01 3.01
CA TYR A 29 -6.40 15.44 2.98
C TYR A 29 -7.00 16.24 4.14
N GLY A 30 -8.29 16.05 4.45
CA GLY A 30 -8.97 16.69 5.57
C GLY A 30 -8.30 16.38 6.90
N TRP A 31 -7.96 15.10 7.11
CA TRP A 31 -7.26 14.63 8.30
C TRP A 31 -5.86 15.26 8.50
N PHE A 32 -5.19 15.67 7.42
CA PHE A 32 -3.93 16.43 7.46
C PHE A 32 -4.14 17.90 7.75
N SER A 33 -5.20 18.50 7.18
CA SER A 33 -5.47 19.93 7.29
C SER A 33 -5.92 20.36 8.70
N GLN A 34 -6.48 19.45 9.50
CA GLN A 34 -6.99 19.75 10.85
C GLN A 34 -6.38 18.81 11.91
N PRO A 35 -5.24 19.18 12.51
CA PRO A 35 -4.56 18.37 13.53
C PRO A 35 -5.26 18.46 14.89
N GLY A 36 -6.48 17.93 15.01
CA GLY A 36 -7.15 17.77 16.31
C GLY A 36 -6.53 16.63 17.14
N PRO A 37 -6.61 16.67 18.49
CA PRO A 37 -6.08 15.65 19.39
C PRO A 37 -6.82 14.31 19.19
N THR A 38 -6.11 13.34 18.62
CA THR A 38 -6.62 12.05 18.12
C THR A 38 -6.96 11.03 19.22
N ALA A 39 -6.53 11.26 20.46
CA ALA A 39 -6.74 10.35 21.59
C ALA A 39 -8.15 10.45 22.20
N ALA A 40 -8.86 11.55 21.99
CA ALA A 40 -10.16 11.78 22.65
C ALA A 40 -11.37 11.36 21.80
N HIS A 41 -11.25 11.32 20.46
CA HIS A 41 -12.40 11.15 19.57
C HIS A 41 -12.04 10.18 18.41
N PRO A 42 -12.20 8.86 18.57
CA PRO A 42 -11.91 7.88 17.51
C PRO A 42 -12.79 8.07 16.25
N LEU A 43 -13.96 8.69 16.40
CA LEU A 43 -14.93 9.00 15.36
C LEU A 43 -14.81 10.44 14.83
N GLN A 44 -13.58 10.95 14.68
CA GLN A 44 -13.37 12.22 13.99
C GLN A 44 -13.89 12.13 12.54
N SER A 45 -14.67 13.12 12.09
CA SER A 45 -15.38 13.13 10.80
C SER A 45 -14.49 12.71 9.62
N ASP A 46 -13.22 13.14 9.59
CA ASP A 46 -12.30 12.84 8.49
C ASP A 46 -11.91 11.36 8.40
N ARG A 47 -11.80 10.67 9.54
CA ARG A 47 -11.53 9.21 9.59
C ARG A 47 -12.73 8.42 9.10
N VAL A 48 -13.94 8.88 9.39
CA VAL A 48 -15.18 8.26 8.89
C VAL A 48 -15.21 8.30 7.37
N VAL A 49 -14.80 9.42 6.75
CA VAL A 49 -14.72 9.55 5.29
C VAL A 49 -13.71 8.57 4.70
N VAL A 50 -12.55 8.37 5.35
CA VAL A 50 -11.54 7.39 4.94
C VAL A 50 -12.10 5.96 4.99
N TYR A 51 -12.71 5.55 6.10
CA TYR A 51 -13.29 4.22 6.23
C TYR A 51 -14.44 3.98 5.25
N LEU A 52 -15.28 5.00 5.04
CA LEU A 52 -16.41 4.91 4.10
C LEU A 52 -15.90 4.82 2.66
N GLY A 53 -14.86 5.58 2.31
CA GLY A 53 -14.16 5.46 1.02
C GLY A 53 -13.63 4.03 0.79
N CYS A 54 -12.93 3.46 1.77
CA CYS A 54 -12.45 2.07 1.71
C CYS A 54 -13.59 1.06 1.55
N LEU A 55 -14.71 1.25 2.25
CA LEU A 55 -15.89 0.39 2.14
C LEU A 55 -16.50 0.46 0.74
N VAL A 56 -16.61 1.66 0.15
CA VAL A 56 -17.11 1.85 -1.22
C VAL A 56 -16.18 1.18 -2.24
N VAL A 57 -14.85 1.28 -2.08
CA VAL A 57 -13.89 0.57 -2.93
C VAL A 57 -14.02 -0.95 -2.78
N ALA A 58 -14.24 -1.46 -1.56
CA ALA A 58 -14.46 -2.89 -1.31
C ALA A 58 -15.76 -3.40 -1.95
N VAL A 59 -16.83 -2.60 -1.96
CA VAL A 59 -18.06 -2.90 -2.71
C VAL A 59 -17.76 -2.97 -4.21
N GLY A 60 -16.93 -2.07 -4.75
CA GLY A 60 -16.46 -2.15 -6.13
C GLY A 60 -15.71 -3.46 -6.44
N ALA A 61 -14.81 -3.90 -5.55
CA ALA A 61 -14.14 -5.19 -5.67
C ALA A 61 -15.13 -6.37 -5.67
N LEU A 62 -16.12 -6.35 -4.77
CA LEU A 62 -17.16 -7.37 -4.70
C LEU A 62 -17.97 -7.46 -6.00
N LEU A 63 -18.35 -6.31 -6.57
CA LEU A 63 -19.08 -6.27 -7.84
C LEU A 63 -18.27 -6.87 -9.00
N LEU A 64 -16.95 -6.63 -9.05
CA LEU A 64 -16.06 -7.28 -10.02
C LEU A 64 -15.97 -8.79 -9.81
N GLN A 65 -15.91 -9.24 -8.56
CA GLN A 65 -15.91 -10.66 -8.23
C GLN A 65 -17.20 -11.34 -8.70
N LEU A 66 -18.36 -10.70 -8.48
CA LEU A 66 -19.66 -11.19 -8.95
C LEU A 66 -19.79 -11.17 -10.47
N ALA A 67 -19.13 -10.23 -11.16
CA ALA A 67 -19.04 -10.20 -12.63
C ALA A 67 -18.13 -11.30 -13.21
N GLY A 68 -17.33 -11.97 -12.36
CA GLY A 68 -16.38 -13.03 -12.74
C GLY A 68 -14.93 -12.58 -12.86
N GLU A 69 -14.62 -11.31 -12.58
CA GLU A 69 -13.30 -10.70 -12.69
C GLU A 69 -12.51 -10.85 -11.38
N ARG A 70 -12.18 -12.11 -11.03
CA ARG A 70 -11.53 -12.44 -9.73
C ARG A 70 -10.17 -11.77 -9.52
N GLY A 71 -9.36 -11.67 -10.58
CA GLY A 71 -8.04 -11.03 -10.52
C GLY A 71 -8.13 -9.53 -10.19
N PRO A 72 -8.85 -8.73 -11.01
CA PRO A 72 -9.13 -7.33 -10.72
C PRO A 72 -9.77 -7.09 -9.35
N ALA A 73 -10.73 -7.93 -8.95
CA ALA A 73 -11.35 -7.84 -7.64
C ALA A 73 -10.34 -7.97 -6.49
N LEU A 74 -9.43 -8.95 -6.55
CA LEU A 74 -8.38 -9.12 -5.54
C LEU A 74 -7.43 -7.93 -5.48
N ALA A 75 -7.03 -7.40 -6.64
CA ALA A 75 -6.15 -6.25 -6.71
C ALA A 75 -6.78 -4.98 -6.12
N ILE A 76 -8.07 -4.73 -6.41
CA ILE A 76 -8.82 -3.57 -5.85
C ILE A 76 -9.14 -3.77 -4.37
N LEU A 77 -9.39 -5.00 -3.94
CA LEU A 77 -9.58 -5.28 -2.51
C LEU A 77 -8.30 -4.99 -1.72
N ALA A 78 -7.14 -5.35 -2.25
CA ALA A 78 -5.86 -5.04 -1.62
C ALA A 78 -5.67 -3.52 -1.45
N THR A 79 -6.07 -2.70 -2.42
CA THR A 79 -5.96 -1.24 -2.32
C THR A 79 -6.94 -0.63 -1.31
N ALA A 80 -8.07 -1.28 -1.02
CA ALA A 80 -8.98 -0.88 0.06
C ALA A 80 -8.48 -1.31 1.45
N LEU A 81 -7.80 -2.47 1.53
CA LEU A 81 -7.29 -3.03 2.79
C LEU A 81 -6.11 -2.22 3.35
N ILE A 82 -5.16 -1.85 2.48
CA ILE A 82 -3.90 -1.21 2.91
C ILE A 82 -4.16 0.07 3.73
N PRO A 83 -5.05 0.98 3.32
CA PRO A 83 -5.33 2.16 4.13
C PRO A 83 -6.01 1.86 5.45
N VAL A 84 -6.91 0.89 5.50
CA VAL A 84 -7.55 0.48 6.76
C VAL A 84 -6.49 -0.02 7.75
N LEU A 85 -5.52 -0.82 7.27
CA LEU A 85 -4.41 -1.30 8.08
C LEU A 85 -3.48 -0.18 8.55
N LEU A 86 -3.30 0.87 7.75
CA LEU A 86 -2.47 2.03 8.11
C LEU A 86 -3.18 3.02 9.03
N VAL A 87 -4.51 3.06 9.03
CA VAL A 87 -5.35 4.02 9.79
C VAL A 87 -5.86 3.40 11.10
N LEU A 88 -5.71 2.09 11.32
CA LEU A 88 -6.10 1.42 12.56
C LEU A 88 -5.42 2.10 13.77
N PRO A 89 -6.15 2.35 14.87
CA PRO A 89 -5.62 3.08 16.01
C PRO A 89 -4.52 2.26 16.70
N GLY A 90 -3.29 2.77 16.72
CA GLY A 90 -2.24 2.19 17.56
C GLY A 90 -0.80 2.53 17.19
N THR A 91 -0.47 2.87 15.95
CA THR A 91 0.94 2.81 15.55
C THR A 91 1.28 3.84 14.47
N TYR A 92 1.88 4.94 14.92
CA TYR A 92 2.70 5.89 14.14
C TYR A 92 2.02 6.93 13.26
N ALA A 93 2.79 8.00 13.02
CA ALA A 93 2.34 9.36 12.75
C ALA A 93 1.47 9.56 11.50
N ARG A 94 0.55 10.53 11.63
CA ARG A 94 -0.35 11.11 10.60
C ARG A 94 0.32 11.24 9.23
N ASP A 95 1.59 11.64 9.19
CA ASP A 95 2.24 12.15 7.98
C ASP A 95 2.69 11.06 6.99
N VAL A 96 2.94 9.84 7.47
CA VAL A 96 3.55 8.77 6.64
C VAL A 96 2.50 7.89 5.96
N ALA A 97 1.26 7.91 6.46
CA ALA A 97 0.16 7.14 5.88
C ALA A 97 -0.30 7.69 4.52
N LEU A 98 -0.10 8.98 4.19
CA LEU A 98 -0.63 9.59 2.97
C LEU A 98 0.11 9.16 1.69
N TYR A 99 1.42 8.93 1.77
CA TYR A 99 2.22 8.51 0.62
C TYR A 99 1.73 7.21 -0.06
N PRO A 100 1.47 6.11 0.68
CA PRO A 100 0.91 4.91 0.07
C PRO A 100 -0.50 5.16 -0.49
N CYS A 101 -1.31 6.01 0.16
CA CYS A 101 -2.67 6.35 -0.28
C CYS A 101 -2.71 6.94 -1.69
N VAL A 102 -1.79 7.85 -2.00
CA VAL A 102 -1.68 8.51 -3.31
C VAL A 102 -1.32 7.54 -4.42
N ILE A 103 -0.64 6.43 -4.11
CA ILE A 103 -0.27 5.39 -5.08
C ILE A 103 -1.42 4.39 -5.28
N LEU A 104 -2.12 4.02 -4.20
CA LEU A 104 -3.15 2.99 -4.22
C LEU A 104 -4.37 3.39 -5.05
N VAL A 105 -4.79 4.66 -5.00
CA VAL A 105 -5.97 5.14 -5.74
C VAL A 105 -5.78 5.05 -7.26
N PRO A 106 -4.67 5.56 -7.85
CA PRO A 106 -4.37 5.35 -9.27
C PRO A 106 -4.27 3.87 -9.66
N VAL A 107 -3.65 3.03 -8.83
CA VAL A 107 -3.53 1.59 -9.13
C VAL A 107 -4.91 0.92 -9.14
N ALA A 108 -5.73 1.17 -8.13
CA ALA A 108 -7.11 0.66 -8.06
C ALA A 108 -7.94 1.10 -9.27
N THR A 109 -7.81 2.37 -9.64
CA THR A 109 -8.49 2.97 -10.78
C THR A 109 -8.03 2.32 -12.10
N ALA A 110 -6.72 2.17 -12.30
CA ALA A 110 -6.17 1.54 -13.50
C ALA A 110 -6.62 0.08 -13.63
N VAL A 111 -6.67 -0.67 -12.53
CA VAL A 111 -7.19 -2.05 -12.51
C VAL A 111 -8.68 -2.07 -12.84
N ALA A 112 -9.48 -1.18 -12.26
CA ALA A 112 -10.92 -1.10 -12.51
C ALA A 112 -11.24 -0.72 -13.97
N VAL A 113 -10.56 0.30 -14.50
CA VAL A 113 -10.66 0.71 -15.91
C VAL A 113 -10.25 -0.44 -16.83
N ARG A 114 -9.16 -1.14 -16.51
CA ARG A 114 -8.73 -2.30 -17.31
C ARG A 114 -9.76 -3.42 -17.29
N ALA A 115 -10.40 -3.71 -16.17
CA ALA A 115 -11.45 -4.72 -16.09
C ALA A 115 -12.68 -4.38 -16.97
N VAL A 116 -12.93 -3.08 -17.20
CA VAL A 116 -13.97 -2.61 -18.14
C VAL A 116 -13.51 -2.72 -19.60
N LEU A 117 -12.25 -2.35 -19.90
CA LEU A 117 -11.73 -2.29 -21.27
C LEU A 117 -11.30 -3.65 -21.83
N VAL A 118 -10.69 -4.50 -21.01
CA VAL A 118 -10.14 -5.81 -21.38
C VAL A 118 -10.57 -6.85 -20.34
N PRO A 119 -11.83 -7.32 -20.39
CA PRO A 119 -12.34 -8.28 -19.43
C PRO A 119 -11.67 -9.65 -19.55
N GLY A 120 -11.61 -10.38 -18.44
CA GLY A 120 -11.00 -11.71 -18.35
C GLY A 120 -9.48 -11.71 -18.26
N THR A 121 -8.84 -10.56 -18.01
CA THR A 121 -7.38 -10.52 -17.81
C THR A 121 -7.00 -11.22 -16.51
N PRO A 122 -6.14 -12.25 -16.55
CA PRO A 122 -5.68 -12.92 -15.33
C PRO A 122 -4.69 -12.00 -14.60
N ILE A 123 -5.09 -11.51 -13.42
CA ILE A 123 -4.16 -10.94 -12.45
C ILE A 123 -3.80 -12.06 -11.47
N ILE A 124 -2.50 -12.35 -11.38
CA ILE A 124 -1.99 -13.45 -10.56
C ILE A 124 -2.05 -13.03 -9.09
N PRO A 125 -2.67 -13.81 -8.18
CA PRO A 125 -2.79 -13.45 -6.77
C PRO A 125 -1.44 -13.15 -6.10
N VAL A 126 -0.37 -13.82 -6.54
CA VAL A 126 0.98 -13.61 -6.02
C VAL A 126 1.53 -12.21 -6.33
N THR A 127 1.20 -11.61 -7.48
CA THR A 127 1.65 -10.25 -7.81
C THR A 127 0.91 -9.20 -6.98
N VAL A 128 -0.39 -9.44 -6.71
CA VAL A 128 -1.19 -8.62 -5.78
C VAL A 128 -0.64 -8.72 -4.35
N ALA A 129 -0.32 -9.92 -3.89
CA ALA A 129 0.24 -10.13 -2.56
C ALA A 129 1.62 -9.48 -2.43
N ALA A 130 2.51 -9.63 -3.43
CA ALA A 130 3.81 -8.98 -3.45
C ALA A 130 3.69 -7.45 -3.42
N PHE A 131 2.77 -6.87 -4.19
CA PHE A 131 2.47 -5.44 -4.14
C PHE A 131 1.98 -5.01 -2.76
N THR A 132 1.06 -5.76 -2.16
CA THR A 132 0.52 -5.48 -0.83
C THR A 132 1.63 -5.47 0.22
N VAL A 133 2.51 -6.47 0.20
CA VAL A 133 3.68 -6.55 1.08
C VAL A 133 4.60 -5.35 0.88
N VAL A 134 4.96 -5.04 -0.37
CA VAL A 134 5.86 -3.90 -0.68
C VAL A 134 5.27 -2.58 -0.19
N MET A 135 3.96 -2.36 -0.37
CA MET A 135 3.30 -1.13 0.07
C MET A 135 3.21 -1.04 1.60
N VAL A 136 2.76 -2.09 2.28
CA VAL A 136 2.58 -2.09 3.73
C VAL A 136 3.93 -2.07 4.44
N ALA A 137 4.78 -3.06 4.16
CA ALA A 137 6.08 -3.16 4.81
C ALA A 137 7.02 -2.02 4.40
N GLY A 138 6.93 -1.52 3.17
CA GLY A 138 7.69 -0.33 2.75
C GLY A 138 7.30 0.90 3.55
N THR A 139 6.00 1.12 3.77
CA THR A 139 5.52 2.23 4.61
C THR A 139 6.02 2.11 6.05
N TYR A 140 5.92 0.93 6.66
CA TYR A 140 6.44 0.71 8.02
C TYR A 140 7.97 0.82 8.10
N LEU A 141 8.69 0.44 7.04
CA LEU A 141 10.14 0.62 6.96
C LEU A 141 10.51 2.11 6.93
N LEU A 142 9.78 2.94 6.19
CA LEU A 142 9.96 4.40 6.18
C LEU A 142 9.70 4.99 7.57
N ILE A 143 8.60 4.59 8.22
CA ILE A 143 8.25 5.03 9.58
C ILE A 143 9.35 4.65 10.57
N GLY A 144 9.76 3.38 10.59
CA GLY A 144 10.81 2.88 11.48
C GLY A 144 12.15 3.59 11.22
N GLY A 145 12.49 3.82 9.95
CA GLY A 145 13.70 4.55 9.55
C GLY A 145 13.71 6.00 10.02
N LEU A 146 12.60 6.73 9.86
CA LEU A 146 12.48 8.12 10.32
C LEU A 146 12.61 8.23 11.85
N ASN A 147 11.99 7.32 12.61
CA ASN A 147 12.12 7.28 14.07
C ASN A 147 13.55 7.01 14.54
N VAL A 148 14.36 6.31 13.73
CA VAL A 148 15.77 6.06 14.03
C VAL A 148 16.66 7.24 13.63
N ALA A 149 16.31 7.96 12.56
CA ALA A 149 17.13 9.02 11.97
C ALA A 149 16.94 10.40 12.62
N LEU A 150 15.78 10.70 13.21
CA LEU A 150 15.41 12.05 13.69
C LEU A 150 15.68 12.27 15.20
N VAL A 151 16.55 11.48 15.83
CA VAL A 151 16.94 11.71 17.23
C VAL A 151 18.04 12.78 17.28
N PHE A 152 17.63 14.04 17.47
CA PHE A 152 18.55 15.18 17.60
C PHE A 152 18.96 15.46 19.05
N GLU A 153 18.10 15.14 20.03
CA GLU A 153 18.39 15.25 21.46
C GLU A 153 18.12 13.92 22.18
N PRO A 154 19.06 13.40 22.97
CA PRO A 154 18.92 12.11 23.65
C PRO A 154 18.08 12.24 24.92
N THR A 155 16.75 12.34 24.76
CA THR A 155 15.80 12.18 25.87
C THR A 155 15.44 10.70 26.04
N HIS A 156 14.96 10.30 27.24
CA HIS A 156 14.50 8.93 27.48
C HIS A 156 13.38 8.49 26.51
N GLU A 157 12.50 9.42 26.14
CA GLU A 157 11.44 9.19 25.15
C GLU A 157 12.01 8.99 23.74
N ALA A 158 13.03 9.76 23.34
CA ALA A 158 13.67 9.61 22.04
C ALA A 158 14.45 8.29 21.93
N LEU A 159 15.13 7.86 23.01
CA LEU A 159 15.81 6.57 23.06
C LEU A 159 14.84 5.39 22.98
N HIS A 160 13.69 5.49 23.65
CA HIS A 160 12.63 4.49 23.53
C HIS A 160 12.07 4.44 22.11
N GLY A 161 11.74 5.61 21.52
CA GLY A 161 11.27 5.73 20.15
C GLY A 161 12.25 5.14 19.12
N GLN A 162 13.56 5.35 19.32
CA GLN A 162 14.60 4.76 18.50
C GLN A 162 14.64 3.23 18.59
N ALA A 163 14.54 2.67 19.80
CA ALA A 163 14.53 1.23 20.01
C ALA A 163 13.33 0.57 19.31
N VAL A 164 12.13 1.15 19.45
CA VAL A 164 10.94 0.64 18.77
C VAL A 164 11.04 0.84 17.25
N GLY A 165 11.56 1.98 16.78
CA GLY A 165 11.80 2.24 15.37
C GLY A 165 12.71 1.20 14.71
N ARG A 166 13.74 0.71 15.40
CA ARG A 166 14.59 -0.39 14.92
C ARG A 166 13.86 -1.71 14.81
N VAL A 167 13.06 -2.05 15.81
CA VAL A 167 12.25 -3.27 15.79
C VAL A 167 11.26 -3.24 14.61
N VAL A 168 10.60 -2.10 14.41
CA VAL A 168 9.67 -1.90 13.29
C VAL A 168 10.40 -2.00 11.95
N ALA A 169 11.57 -1.35 11.79
CA ALA A 169 12.36 -1.40 10.57
C ALA A 169 12.86 -2.83 10.25
N LEU A 170 13.29 -3.58 11.27
CA LEU A 170 13.70 -4.98 11.13
C LEU A 170 12.53 -5.88 10.74
N ALA A 171 11.43 -5.81 11.47
CA ALA A 171 10.23 -6.60 11.19
C ALA A 171 9.69 -6.31 9.79
N SER A 172 9.67 -5.03 9.40
CA SER A 172 9.27 -4.60 8.06
C SER A 172 10.22 -5.11 6.99
N GLY A 173 11.53 -5.06 7.23
CA GLY A 173 12.54 -5.63 6.34
C GLY A 173 12.36 -7.12 6.08
N LEU A 174 12.15 -7.89 7.16
CA LEU A 174 11.90 -9.33 7.08
C LEU A 174 10.61 -9.63 6.31
N ALA A 175 9.54 -8.86 6.57
CA ALA A 175 8.32 -8.96 5.79
C ALA A 175 8.56 -8.63 4.32
N LEU A 176 9.34 -7.59 4.01
CA LEU A 176 9.61 -7.14 2.65
C LEU A 176 10.47 -8.13 1.85
N ALA A 177 11.31 -8.92 2.52
CA ALA A 177 12.05 -10.02 1.91
C ALA A 177 11.14 -11.15 1.37
N SER A 178 9.90 -11.27 1.87
CA SER A 178 8.95 -12.25 1.31
C SER A 178 8.53 -11.90 -0.12
N ALA A 179 8.44 -10.62 -0.49
CA ALA A 179 8.00 -10.19 -1.82
C ALA A 179 8.91 -10.69 -2.97
N PRO A 180 10.24 -10.48 -2.95
CA PRO A 180 11.12 -11.00 -4.00
C PRO A 180 11.17 -12.54 -4.02
N LEU A 181 11.01 -13.21 -2.87
CA LEU A 181 10.92 -14.68 -2.83
C LEU A 181 9.65 -15.18 -3.51
N MET A 182 8.49 -14.61 -3.18
CA MET A 182 7.21 -14.94 -3.82
C MET A 182 7.25 -14.73 -5.33
N LEU A 183 7.84 -13.62 -5.78
CA LEU A 183 8.00 -13.30 -7.21
C LEU A 183 9.01 -14.23 -7.89
N GLY A 184 10.11 -14.58 -7.22
CA GLY A 184 11.12 -15.49 -7.72
C GLY A 184 10.58 -16.90 -7.94
N PHE A 185 9.85 -17.45 -6.96
CA PHE A 185 9.25 -18.79 -7.04
C PHE A 185 8.12 -18.87 -8.07
N THR A 186 7.47 -17.75 -8.40
CA THR A 186 6.43 -17.70 -9.44
C THR A 186 6.96 -17.31 -10.82
N GLY A 187 8.29 -17.32 -11.02
CA GLY A 187 8.89 -17.10 -12.34
C GLY A 187 9.03 -15.63 -12.75
N HIS A 188 8.70 -14.67 -11.89
CA HIS A 188 8.86 -13.24 -12.12
C HIS A 188 10.28 -12.76 -11.77
N LYS A 189 11.31 -13.46 -12.26
CA LYS A 189 12.73 -13.26 -11.85
C LYS A 189 13.21 -11.81 -11.99
N ASN A 190 12.86 -11.13 -13.08
CA ASN A 190 13.27 -9.73 -13.29
C ASN A 190 12.59 -8.77 -12.29
N VAL A 191 11.33 -9.04 -11.95
CA VAL A 191 10.58 -8.27 -10.95
C VAL A 191 11.15 -8.53 -9.55
N ALA A 192 11.43 -9.79 -9.23
CA ALA A 192 12.08 -10.17 -7.98
C ALA A 192 13.43 -9.46 -7.80
N LEU A 193 14.23 -9.39 -8.86
CA LEU A 193 15.54 -8.70 -8.84
C LEU A 193 15.40 -7.18 -8.68
N ALA A 194 14.35 -6.57 -9.24
CA ALA A 194 14.05 -5.15 -9.04
C ALA A 194 13.55 -4.84 -7.62
N VAL A 195 12.86 -5.76 -6.96
CA VAL A 195 12.33 -5.59 -5.58
C VAL A 195 13.37 -5.90 -4.51
N ALA A 196 14.30 -6.83 -4.77
CA ALA A 196 15.28 -7.31 -3.78
C ALA A 196 16.13 -6.19 -3.12
N PRO A 197 16.62 -5.15 -3.84
CA PRO A 197 17.36 -4.04 -3.22
C PRO A 197 16.55 -3.30 -2.15
N PHE A 198 15.23 -3.20 -2.32
CA PHE A 198 14.37 -2.52 -1.35
C PHE A 198 14.27 -3.29 -0.03
N ALA A 199 14.29 -4.63 -0.07
CA ALA A 199 14.29 -5.46 1.14
C ALA A 199 15.57 -5.24 1.97
N LEU A 200 16.70 -5.01 1.31
CA LEU A 200 18.00 -4.79 1.95
C LEU A 200 18.12 -3.44 2.67
N VAL A 201 17.25 -2.47 2.38
CA VAL A 201 17.25 -1.14 3.03
C VAL A 201 17.08 -1.27 4.55
N SER A 202 16.34 -2.29 5.02
CA SER A 202 16.18 -2.57 6.45
C SER A 202 17.48 -2.85 7.19
N LEU A 203 18.45 -3.51 6.54
CA LEU A 203 19.76 -3.79 7.13
C LEU A 203 20.57 -2.49 7.29
N LEU A 204 20.43 -1.55 6.34
CA LEU A 204 21.06 -0.23 6.42
C LEU A 204 20.46 0.62 7.54
N ALA A 205 19.15 0.52 7.77
CA ALA A 205 18.45 1.25 8.83
C ALA A 205 18.89 0.80 10.25
N VAL A 206 19.35 -0.43 10.40
CA VAL A 206 19.82 -1.00 11.68
C VAL A 206 21.29 -0.65 11.94
N ALA A 207 22.08 -0.53 10.88
CA ALA A 207 23.45 -0.06 10.95
C ALA A 207 23.48 1.45 11.28
N GLN A 208 23.54 1.77 12.58
CA GLN A 208 23.45 3.12 13.17
C GLN A 208 24.28 4.23 12.47
N ARG A 209 25.32 3.88 11.72
CA ARG A 209 26.21 4.83 11.01
C ARG A 209 25.63 5.40 9.70
N LEU A 210 24.49 4.90 9.22
CA LEU A 210 24.05 5.11 7.83
C LEU A 210 22.63 5.68 7.72
N ALA A 211 22.13 6.41 8.72
CA ALA A 211 20.76 6.94 8.73
C ALA A 211 20.39 7.79 7.49
N LEU A 212 21.34 8.59 6.97
CA LEU A 212 21.12 9.35 5.74
C LEU A 212 21.11 8.43 4.49
N VAL A 213 21.99 7.42 4.49
CA VAL A 213 22.15 6.47 3.39
C VAL A 213 20.96 5.53 3.28
N SER A 214 20.37 5.10 4.40
CA SER A 214 19.14 4.30 4.39
C SER A 214 17.95 5.09 3.83
N GLY A 215 17.84 6.39 4.11
CA GLY A 215 16.83 7.26 3.51
C GLY A 215 17.00 7.43 1.99
N ILE A 216 18.23 7.66 1.53
CA ILE A 216 18.55 7.73 0.08
C ILE A 216 18.27 6.38 -0.59
N ALA A 217 18.69 5.28 0.01
CA ALA A 217 18.44 3.94 -0.50
C ALA A 217 16.94 3.64 -0.61
N TYR A 218 16.15 4.05 0.39
CA TYR A 218 14.69 3.97 0.36
C TYR A 218 14.11 4.74 -0.83
N LEU A 219 14.51 6.01 -1.02
CA LEU A 219 14.03 6.87 -2.10
C LEU A 219 14.37 6.33 -3.49
N LEU A 220 15.50 5.65 -3.64
CA LEU A 220 15.93 5.05 -4.91
C LEU A 220 15.25 3.71 -5.18
N THR A 221 15.15 2.84 -4.18
CA THR A 221 14.70 1.45 -4.38
C THR A 221 13.21 1.25 -4.16
N GLY A 222 12.57 2.07 -3.32
CA GLY A 222 11.12 2.01 -3.06
C GLY A 222 10.27 2.21 -4.31
N PRO A 223 10.43 3.32 -5.05
CA PRO A 223 9.68 3.56 -6.28
C PRO A 223 9.88 2.46 -7.33
N VAL A 224 11.10 1.93 -7.44
CA VAL A 224 11.44 0.83 -8.35
C VAL A 224 10.71 -0.45 -7.95
N ALA A 225 10.70 -0.81 -6.66
CA ALA A 225 9.99 -1.99 -6.16
C ALA A 225 8.47 -1.88 -6.35
N VAL A 226 7.89 -0.72 -6.07
CA VAL A 226 6.46 -0.43 -6.29
C VAL A 226 6.13 -0.49 -7.78
N GLY A 227 6.91 0.17 -8.63
CA GLY A 227 6.72 0.15 -10.08
C GLY A 227 6.84 -1.26 -10.68
N ALA A 228 7.80 -2.05 -10.22
CA ALA A 228 8.00 -3.42 -10.66
C ALA A 228 6.82 -4.33 -10.27
N THR A 229 6.29 -4.20 -9.04
CA THR A 229 5.13 -4.97 -8.59
C THR A 229 3.84 -4.57 -9.31
N ILE A 230 3.66 -3.28 -9.60
CA ILE A 230 2.58 -2.79 -10.48
C ILE A 230 2.73 -3.37 -11.88
N TYR A 231 3.93 -3.27 -12.48
CA TYR A 231 4.21 -3.85 -13.79
C TYR A 231 3.84 -5.33 -13.84
N ALA A 232 4.25 -6.12 -12.84
CA ALA A 232 3.93 -7.55 -12.74
C ALA A 232 2.41 -7.83 -12.65
N MET A 233 1.64 -6.98 -11.98
CA MET A 233 0.17 -7.08 -11.96
C MET A 233 -0.44 -6.84 -13.33
N PHE A 234 0.18 -5.97 -14.15
CA PHE A 234 -0.36 -5.63 -15.46
C PHE A 234 0.14 -6.53 -16.61
N THR A 235 1.34 -7.08 -16.50
CA THR A 235 1.90 -7.99 -17.50
C THR A 235 1.66 -9.44 -17.09
N ALA A 236 0.49 -9.96 -17.42
CA ALA A 236 0.24 -11.39 -17.36
C ALA A 236 1.21 -12.09 -18.33
N ARG A 237 2.07 -12.99 -17.83
CA ARG A 237 2.71 -13.97 -18.71
C ARG A 237 1.59 -14.85 -19.28
N ARG A 238 1.41 -14.76 -20.60
CA ARG A 238 0.84 -15.85 -21.38
C ARG A 238 1.84 -17.00 -21.43
#